data_AF-A0AA42VK41-F1
#
_entry.id   AF-A0AA42VK41-F1
#
_cell.length_a   1.000
_cell.length_b   1.000
_cell.length_c   1.000
_cell.angle_alpha   90.00
_cell.angle_beta   90.00
_cell.angle_gamma   90.00
#
_symmetry.space_group_name_H-M   'P 1'
#
loop_
_entity.id
_entity.type
_entity.pdbx_description
1 polymer ?
#
loop_
_entity_poly.entity_id
_entity_poly.type
_entity_poly.pdbx_seq_one_letter_code
_entity_poly.pdbx_strand_id
1 'polypeptide(L)'
;MWPRAFAGIVAGFFLAAAATGLVTWLPPGPWQNALVPSLITFIPLWMLAALWAFSFRSALRAWVTLVGSAAAGFAVLTLLRLTGAVQ
;
A
#
# COMPACT_ATOMS: atom_id res chain seq x y z
N MET A 1 -1.23 20.53 10.15
CA MET A 1 -1.42 19.10 10.49
C MET A 1 -2.43 18.41 9.58
N TRP A 2 -3.61 19.00 9.32
CA TRP A 2 -4.63 18.46 8.41
C TRP A 2 -4.15 17.97 7.03
N PRO A 3 -3.30 18.70 6.29
CA PRO A 3 -2.86 18.22 4.97
C PRO A 3 -2.09 16.89 5.01
N ARG A 4 -1.43 16.59 6.14
CA ARG A 4 -0.73 15.32 6.37
C ARG A 4 -1.69 14.22 6.76
N ALA A 5 -2.74 14.54 7.52
CA ALA A 5 -3.83 13.61 7.79
C ALA A 5 -4.50 13.17 6.48
N PHE A 6 -4.78 14.11 5.57
CA PHE A 6 -5.31 13.79 4.23
C PHE A 6 -4.34 12.94 3.40
N ALA A 7 -3.03 13.20 3.47
CA ALA A 7 -2.05 12.34 2.81
C ALA A 7 -2.12 10.90 3.35
N GLY A 8 -2.17 10.74 4.68
CA GLY A 8 -2.29 9.44 5.33
C GLY A 8 -3.60 8.70 5.00
N ILE A 9 -4.72 9.43 4.96
CA ILE A 9 -6.03 8.86 4.63
C ILE A 9 -6.07 8.46 3.15
N VAL A 10 -5.79 9.40 2.23
CA VAL A 10 -5.98 9.18 0.79
C VAL A 10 -4.79 8.43 0.19
N ALA A 11 -3.59 9.02 0.22
CA ALA A 11 -2.42 8.37 -0.36
C ALA A 11 -2.02 7.11 0.42
N GLY A 12 -2.17 7.11 1.75
CA GLY A 12 -1.96 5.92 2.56
C GLY A 12 -2.94 4.80 2.27
N PHE A 13 -4.19 5.07 1.86
CA PHE A 13 -5.14 4.03 1.44
C PHE A 13 -4.62 3.29 0.22
N PHE A 14 -4.16 4.04 -0.81
CA PHE A 14 -3.58 3.44 -2.01
C PHE A 14 -2.28 2.69 -1.72
N LEU A 15 -1.44 3.23 -0.84
CA LEU A 15 -0.23 2.54 -0.41
C LEU A 15 -0.56 1.21 0.29
N ALA A 16 -1.53 1.22 1.20
CA ALA A 16 -1.99 0.01 1.88
C ALA A 16 -2.57 -1.00 0.89
N ALA A 17 -3.36 -0.56 -0.10
CA ALA A 17 -3.91 -1.44 -1.13
C ALA A 17 -2.80 -2.11 -1.95
N ALA A 18 -1.78 -1.36 -2.36
CA ALA A 18 -0.64 -1.90 -3.08
C ALA A 18 0.16 -2.89 -2.21
N ALA A 19 0.41 -2.54 -0.95
CA ALA A 19 1.12 -3.40 0.00
C ALA A 19 0.34 -4.70 0.27
N THR A 20 -0.97 -4.61 0.51
CA THR A 20 -1.85 -5.77 0.67
C THR A 20 -1.80 -6.68 -0.55
N GLY A 21 -1.90 -6.11 -1.76
CA GLY A 21 -1.77 -6.89 -3.00
C GLY A 21 -0.43 -7.62 -3.08
N LEU A 22 0.68 -6.93 -2.79
CA LEU A 22 2.02 -7.55 -2.79
C LEU A 22 2.13 -8.68 -1.75
N VAL A 23 1.52 -8.50 -0.56
CA VAL A 23 1.49 -9.52 0.49
C VAL A 23 0.67 -10.74 0.08
N THR A 24 -0.42 -10.57 -0.68
CA THR A 24 -1.24 -11.70 -1.16
C THR A 24 -0.45 -12.66 -2.05
N TRP A 25 0.52 -12.15 -2.80
CA TRP A 25 1.35 -12.93 -3.73
C TRP A 25 2.66 -13.43 -3.13
N LEU A 26 2.92 -13.17 -1.84
CA LEU A 26 4.11 -13.63 -1.13
C LEU A 26 4.09 -15.13 -0.73
N PRO A 27 2.95 -15.69 -0.25
CA PRO A 27 2.91 -17.09 0.16
C PRO A 27 2.91 -18.03 -1.06
N PRO A 28 3.67 -19.14 -1.02
CA PRO A 28 3.54 -20.19 -2.03
C PRO A 28 2.18 -20.88 -1.90
N GLY A 29 1.46 -21.05 -3.02
CA GLY A 29 0.21 -21.81 -3.07
C GLY A 29 -0.96 -21.05 -3.69
N PRO A 30 -2.20 -21.58 -3.58
CA PRO A 30 -3.39 -20.95 -4.14
C PRO A 30 -3.64 -19.57 -3.53
N TRP A 31 -3.66 -18.53 -4.37
CA TRP A 31 -3.83 -17.13 -3.96
C TRP A 31 -5.15 -16.88 -3.22
N GLN A 32 -6.19 -17.70 -3.46
CA GLN A 32 -7.48 -17.62 -2.79
C GLN A 32 -7.35 -17.80 -1.26
N ASN A 33 -6.39 -18.61 -0.81
CA ASN A 33 -6.14 -18.82 0.62
C ASN A 33 -5.49 -17.59 1.27
N ALA A 34 -4.77 -16.78 0.50
CA ALA A 34 -4.11 -15.57 0.97
C ALA A 34 -5.05 -14.34 0.95
N LEU A 35 -6.18 -14.39 0.25
CA LEU A 35 -7.12 -13.26 0.14
C LEU A 35 -7.65 -12.78 1.49
N VAL A 36 -8.26 -13.68 2.26
CA VAL A 36 -8.91 -13.30 3.53
C VAL A 36 -7.89 -12.72 4.52
N PRO A 37 -6.72 -13.36 4.77
CA PRO A 37 -5.67 -12.77 5.60
C PRO A 37 -5.20 -11.40 5.07
N SER A 38 -5.04 -11.25 3.75
CA SER A 38 -4.59 -9.99 3.14
C SER A 38 -5.60 -8.86 3.35
N LEU A 39 -6.90 -9.14 3.24
CA LEU A 39 -7.94 -8.15 3.53
C LEU A 39 -7.95 -7.74 5.00
N ILE A 40 -7.66 -8.67 5.91
CA ILE A 40 -7.51 -8.37 7.34
C ILE A 40 -6.29 -7.47 7.58
N THR A 41 -5.17 -7.72 6.90
CA THR A 41 -3.95 -6.90 7.07
C THR A 41 -4.03 -5.52 6.42
N PHE A 42 -4.99 -5.28 5.53
CA PHE A 42 -5.20 -3.98 4.91
C PHE A 42 -5.42 -2.85 5.92
N ILE A 43 -6.32 -3.03 6.89
CA ILE A 43 -6.64 -2.00 7.89
C ILE A 43 -5.39 -1.65 8.74
N PRO A 44 -4.65 -2.62 9.31
CA PRO A 44 -3.39 -2.35 9.98
C PRO A 44 -2.37 -1.60 9.09
N LEU A 45 -2.19 -2.03 7.84
CA LEU A 45 -1.27 -1.38 6.90
C LEU A 45 -1.69 0.06 6.62
N TRP A 46 -2.99 0.32 6.48
CA TRP A 46 -3.51 1.65 6.26
C TRP A 46 -3.30 2.55 7.48
N MET A 47 -3.53 2.04 8.69
CA MET A 47 -3.24 2.77 9.93
C MET A 47 -1.75 3.10 10.05
N LEU A 48 -0.86 2.16 9.72
CA LEU A 48 0.59 2.40 9.69
C LEU A 48 0.97 3.47 8.67
N ALA A 49 0.39 3.44 7.46
CA ALA A 49 0.61 4.47 6.45
C ALA A 49 0.10 5.84 6.90
N ALA A 50 -1.04 5.89 7.60
CA ALA A 50 -1.58 7.11 8.19
C ALA A 50 -0.66 7.66 9.29
N LEU A 51 -0.17 6.81 10.20
CA LEU A 51 0.83 7.18 11.20
C LEU A 51 2.13 7.67 10.56
N TRP A 52 2.57 7.04 9.48
CA TRP A 52 3.78 7.42 8.77
C TRP A 52 3.69 8.82 8.15
N ALA A 53 2.50 9.24 7.69
CA ALA A 53 2.27 10.63 7.27
C ALA A 53 2.60 11.64 8.38
N PHE A 54 2.40 11.24 9.65
CA PHE A 54 2.73 12.03 10.84
C PHE A 54 4.21 11.97 11.26
N SER A 55 5.06 11.22 10.57
CA SER A 55 6.52 11.28 10.75
C SER A 55 7.20 12.41 9.96
N PHE A 56 6.59 12.92 8.88
CA PHE A 56 7.22 13.93 8.00
C PHE A 56 7.07 15.38 8.46
N ARG A 57 8.15 16.16 8.54
CA ARG A 57 8.07 17.58 8.95
C ARG A 57 7.22 18.49 8.04
N SER A 58 7.00 18.12 6.77
CA SER A 58 6.19 18.90 5.83
C SER A 58 5.09 18.08 5.16
N ALA A 59 3.97 18.73 4.85
CA ALA A 59 2.86 18.10 4.14
C ALA A 59 3.25 17.63 2.74
N LEU A 60 4.02 18.44 2.00
CA LEU A 60 4.47 18.09 0.67
C LEU A 60 5.31 16.81 0.67
N ARG A 61 6.25 16.66 1.61
CA ARG A 61 7.05 15.42 1.72
C ARG A 61 6.19 14.21 2.06
N ALA A 62 5.19 14.37 2.93
CA ALA A 62 4.26 13.27 3.24
C ALA A 62 3.51 12.81 1.98
N TRP A 63 2.97 13.74 1.20
CA TRP A 63 2.26 13.44 -0.04
C TRP A 63 3.17 12.79 -1.08
N VAL A 64 4.31 13.41 -1.40
CA VAL A 64 5.24 12.87 -2.40
C VAL A 64 5.72 11.48 -2.03
N THR A 65 6.03 11.25 -0.75
CA THR A 65 6.50 9.94 -0.30
C THR A 65 5.39 8.90 -0.38
N LEU A 66 4.20 9.17 0.18
CA LEU A 66 3.09 8.19 0.18
C LEU A 66 2.59 7.89 -1.23
N VAL A 67 2.39 8.91 -2.06
CA VAL A 67 1.98 8.74 -3.46
C VAL A 67 3.08 8.03 -4.26
N GLY A 68 4.33 8.41 -4.08
CA GLY A 68 5.47 7.77 -4.73
C GLY A 68 5.59 6.29 -4.36
N SER A 69 5.44 5.96 -3.08
CA SER A 69 5.43 4.57 -2.61
C SER A 69 4.23 3.78 -3.14
N ALA A 70 3.03 4.38 -3.15
CA ALA A 70 1.85 3.74 -3.71
C ALA A 70 2.03 3.46 -5.20
N ALA A 71 2.48 4.46 -5.97
CA ALA A 71 2.76 4.33 -7.39
C ALA A 71 3.82 3.24 -7.66
N ALA A 72 4.89 3.20 -6.87
CA ALA A 72 5.90 2.15 -6.96
C ALA A 72 5.31 0.76 -6.68
N GLY A 73 4.48 0.61 -5.65
CA GLY A 73 3.82 -0.65 -5.33
C GLY A 73 2.91 -1.15 -6.46
N PHE A 74 2.09 -0.26 -7.03
CA PHE A 74 1.27 -0.59 -8.20
C PHE A 74 2.09 -0.87 -9.46
N ALA A 75 3.21 -0.18 -9.66
CA ALA A 75 4.13 -0.47 -10.76
C ALA A 75 4.70 -1.88 -10.64
N VAL A 76 5.14 -2.29 -9.43
CA VAL A 76 5.61 -3.66 -9.17
C VAL A 76 4.49 -4.68 -9.43
N LEU A 77 3.28 -4.46 -8.92
CA LEU A 77 2.14 -5.34 -9.20
C LEU A 77 1.84 -5.45 -10.70
N THR A 78 1.95 -4.34 -11.43
CA THR A 78 1.77 -4.32 -12.88
C THR A 78 2.85 -5.13 -13.58
N LEU A 79 4.11 -4.97 -13.19
CA LEU A 79 5.22 -5.76 -13.72
C LEU A 79 5.04 -7.25 -13.46
N LEU A 80 4.64 -7.64 -12.23
CA LEU A 80 4.34 -9.02 -11.88
C LEU A 80 3.18 -9.60 -12.69
N ARG A 81 2.18 -8.78 -13.01
CA ARG A 81 1.09 -9.15 -13.91
C ARG A 81 1.58 -9.36 -15.35
N LEU A 82 2.46 -8.49 -15.83
CA LEU A 82 3.02 -8.57 -17.18
C LEU A 82 3.95 -9.79 -17.37
N THR A 83 4.63 -10.24 -16.32
CA THR A 83 5.43 -11.47 -16.35
C THR A 83 4.59 -12.74 -16.28
N GLY A 84 3.28 -12.64 -16.05
CA GLY A 84 2.39 -13.79 -15.85
C GLY A 84 2.58 -14.50 -14.50
N ALA A 85 3.38 -13.93 -13.60
CA ALA A 85 3.57 -14.48 -12.24
C ALA A 85 2.30 -14.35 -11.38
N VAL A 86 1.37 -13.49 -11.80
CA VAL A 86 0.17 -13.09 -11.06
C VAL A 86 -1.01 -13.03 -12.02
N GLN A 87 -2.09 -13.79 -11.75
CA GLN A 87 -3.32 -13.86 -12.56
C GLN A 87 -4.56 -13.42 -11.80
#